data_AF-A0A964GN20-F1
#
_entry.id   AF-A0A964GN20-F1
#
_cell.length_a   1.000
_cell.length_b   1.000
_cell.length_c   1.000
_cell.angle_alpha   90.00
_cell.angle_beta   90.00
_cell.angle_gamma   90.00
#
_symmetry.space_group_name_H-M   'P 1'
#
loop_
_entity.id
_entity.type
_entity.pdbx_description
1 polymer ?
#
loop_
_entity_poly.entity_id
_entity_poly.type
_entity_poly.pdbx_seq_one_letter_code
_entity_poly.pdbx_strand_id
1 'polypeptide(L)'
;MLIGAASLLPLALLPPQAQAAQSIWPAHPTPQAAMIADYHTLACSKEPPPPYTGSLRLQSKYDQRDVSKSTLRSSPDAGSERIGKQVKQFVGGLIYASKRFQRAKKPQDANMALACQDQWLQDWAEAGALLNPDASGTGMAARKWALAAMAGTVLLTQSASDGKVRLSEAQQSWFTRLAELVIHEYGPRRDAPGVYFNNHDYWAAWAVAATGMLVGRDDFIQWADGNLRRGLAQAVRSRDGSYAYLPLEVARAKLAATYSQYALVPLVLLAESARVNGLPWSADDQQTLDLLANFAARTVLDPRDLPELEGQSQADVAPYKLAWLIPFLQRNPGHALARQLYDSEDGDVDNYSQLGGPIKPFYPSLPGSRN
;
A
#
# COMPACT_ATOMS: atom_id res chain seq x y z
N MET A 1 6.94 60.76 40.25
CA MET A 1 6.98 60.22 38.87
C MET A 1 7.93 59.03 38.86
N LEU A 2 7.39 57.81 38.94
CA LEU A 2 8.15 56.57 38.76
C LEU A 2 7.46 55.80 37.65
N ILE A 3 8.13 55.71 36.50
CA ILE A 3 7.66 54.98 35.32
C ILE A 3 8.04 53.51 35.54
N GLY A 4 7.04 52.66 35.75
CA GLY A 4 7.21 51.21 35.82
C GLY A 4 7.43 50.64 34.41
N ALA A 5 8.60 50.03 34.19
CA ALA A 5 8.89 49.31 32.97
C ALA A 5 8.13 47.97 32.98
N ALA A 6 7.20 47.80 32.04
CA ALA A 6 6.54 46.54 31.78
C ALA A 6 7.49 45.61 30.99
N SER A 7 7.96 44.55 31.64
CA SER A 7 8.73 43.49 30.99
C SER A 7 7.78 42.59 30.19
N LEU A 8 7.84 42.66 28.87
CA LEU A 8 7.22 41.69 27.97
C LEU A 8 8.05 40.40 27.97
N LEU A 9 7.49 39.32 28.53
CA LEU A 9 8.04 37.97 28.39
C LEU A 9 7.82 37.48 26.95
N PRO A 10 8.85 36.99 26.24
CA PRO A 10 8.68 36.40 24.94
C PRO A 10 7.97 35.04 25.08
N LEU A 11 6.85 34.86 24.38
CA LEU A 11 6.25 33.54 24.16
C LEU A 11 7.26 32.71 23.37
N ALA A 12 7.90 31.74 24.04
CA ALA A 12 8.70 30.73 23.36
C ALA A 12 7.77 29.85 22.52
N LEU A 13 7.84 30.01 21.20
CA LEU A 13 7.28 29.04 20.25
C LEU A 13 8.06 27.74 20.42
N LEU A 14 7.47 26.78 21.15
CA LEU A 14 8.00 25.42 21.19
C LEU A 14 7.95 24.85 19.76
N PRO A 15 9.04 24.26 19.25
CA PRO A 15 9.00 23.56 17.98
C PRO A 15 7.94 22.44 18.07
N PRO A 16 7.19 22.16 16.99
CA PRO A 16 6.28 21.02 16.97
C PRO A 16 7.07 19.77 17.34
N GLN A 17 6.63 19.05 18.37
CA GLN A 17 7.21 17.75 18.69
C GLN A 17 6.99 16.86 17.46
N ALA A 18 8.07 16.43 16.81
CA ALA A 18 8.00 15.41 15.77
C ALA A 18 7.41 14.15 16.41
N GLN A 19 6.14 13.86 16.11
CA GLN A 19 5.50 12.62 16.51
C GLN A 19 5.92 11.56 15.50
N ALA A 20 6.58 10.50 15.98
CA ALA A 20 6.92 9.36 15.16
C ALA A 20 5.69 8.85 14.39
N ALA A 21 5.92 8.49 13.12
CA ALA A 21 4.89 8.03 12.20
C ALA A 21 3.97 6.97 12.83
N GLN A 22 2.67 7.19 12.70
CA GLN A 22 1.59 6.39 13.26
C GLN A 22 1.00 5.48 12.18
N SER A 23 0.75 4.22 12.54
CA SER A 23 0.10 3.22 11.67
C SER A 23 -1.38 3.55 11.43
N ILE A 24 -1.85 3.40 10.19
CA ILE A 24 -3.29 3.42 9.85
C ILE A 24 -4.06 2.22 10.42
N TRP A 25 -3.35 1.18 10.89
CA TRP A 25 -3.91 0.06 11.63
C TRP A 25 -3.35 0.08 13.05
N PRO A 26 -4.03 0.74 14.01
CA PRO A 26 -3.53 0.86 15.37
C PRO A 26 -3.47 -0.51 16.07
N ALA A 27 -2.58 -0.61 17.05
CA ALA A 27 -2.58 -1.73 17.99
C ALA A 27 -3.93 -1.81 18.70
N HIS A 28 -4.47 -3.01 18.83
CA HIS A 28 -5.69 -3.26 19.58
C HIS A 28 -5.63 -4.61 20.28
N PRO A 29 -6.31 -4.77 21.44
CA PRO A 29 -6.40 -6.05 22.11
C PRO A 29 -7.12 -7.08 21.24
N THR A 30 -6.53 -8.27 21.11
CA THR A 30 -7.15 -9.44 20.46
C THR A 30 -6.99 -10.69 21.34
N PRO A 31 -7.84 -11.71 21.19
CA PRO A 31 -7.62 -13.01 21.82
C PRO A 31 -6.24 -13.61 21.52
N GLN A 32 -5.73 -13.39 20.30
CA GLN A 32 -4.45 -13.87 19.81
C GLN A 32 -3.28 -13.13 20.47
N ALA A 33 -3.41 -11.83 20.72
CA ALA A 33 -2.41 -11.06 21.46
C ALA A 33 -2.22 -11.56 22.90
N ALA A 34 -3.27 -12.10 23.52
CA ALA A 34 -3.18 -12.73 24.85
C ALA A 34 -2.48 -14.10 24.83
N MET A 35 -2.35 -14.73 23.66
CA MET A 35 -1.66 -16.00 23.47
C MET A 35 -0.14 -15.87 23.28
N ILE A 36 0.36 -14.65 23.09
CA ILE A 36 1.77 -14.39 22.80
C ILE A 36 2.62 -14.69 24.04
N ALA A 37 3.63 -15.53 23.86
CA ALA A 37 4.72 -15.80 24.78
C ALA A 37 6.05 -15.44 24.09
N ASP A 38 7.18 -15.93 24.61
CA ASP A 38 8.47 -15.70 23.97
C ASP A 38 8.67 -16.62 22.75
N TYR A 39 8.09 -16.21 21.63
CA TYR A 39 8.14 -16.96 20.36
C TYR A 39 9.56 -17.03 19.76
N HIS A 40 10.50 -16.17 20.17
CA HIS A 40 11.88 -16.19 19.66
C HIS A 40 12.65 -17.46 20.09
N THR A 41 12.17 -18.15 21.13
CA THR A 41 12.73 -19.43 21.58
C THR A 41 12.34 -20.61 20.70
N LEU A 42 11.37 -20.43 19.79
CA LEU A 42 10.88 -21.48 18.90
C LEU A 42 11.66 -21.48 17.59
N ALA A 43 11.95 -22.66 17.04
CA ALA A 43 12.38 -22.77 15.65
C ALA A 43 11.16 -22.76 14.73
N CYS A 44 11.20 -21.97 13.65
CA CYS A 44 10.14 -22.00 12.66
C CYS A 44 10.04 -23.40 12.03
N SER A 45 8.82 -23.92 11.96
CA SER A 45 8.52 -25.22 11.35
C SER A 45 8.72 -25.28 9.83
N LYS A 46 9.08 -24.17 9.17
CA LYS A 46 9.27 -24.07 7.73
C LYS A 46 10.48 -23.20 7.42
N GLU A 47 11.38 -23.71 6.59
CA GLU A 47 12.50 -22.92 6.11
C GLU A 47 12.01 -21.76 5.21
N PRO A 48 12.58 -20.55 5.37
CA PRO A 48 12.33 -19.46 4.43
C PRO A 48 12.90 -19.78 3.04
N PRO A 49 12.26 -19.30 1.96
CA PRO A 49 12.88 -19.26 0.65
C PRO A 49 14.22 -18.50 0.73
N PRO A 50 15.25 -18.92 -0.02
CA PRO A 50 16.55 -18.25 0.01
C PRO A 50 16.43 -16.75 -0.24
N PRO A 51 17.15 -15.89 0.51
CA PRO A 51 17.20 -14.46 0.27
C PRO A 51 17.61 -14.12 -1.17
N TYR A 52 16.85 -13.25 -1.84
CA TYR A 52 17.21 -12.81 -3.19
C TYR A 52 18.09 -11.56 -3.15
N THR A 53 19.39 -11.73 -3.44
CA THR A 53 20.40 -10.64 -3.44
C THR A 53 20.94 -10.28 -4.83
N GLY A 54 20.45 -10.95 -5.88
CA GLY A 54 20.84 -10.71 -7.26
C GLY A 54 20.24 -9.43 -7.88
N SER A 55 20.66 -9.11 -9.11
CA SER A 55 20.14 -7.97 -9.87
C SER A 55 18.68 -8.17 -10.29
N LEU A 56 17.84 -7.15 -10.15
CA LEU A 56 16.44 -7.15 -10.57
C LEU A 56 16.29 -6.74 -12.05
N ARG A 57 17.02 -7.41 -12.94
CA ARG A 57 16.93 -7.22 -14.40
C ARG A 57 15.79 -8.06 -14.96
N LEU A 58 14.56 -7.60 -14.71
CA LEU A 58 13.31 -8.26 -15.08
C LEU A 58 12.74 -7.70 -16.39
N GLN A 59 12.20 -8.58 -17.23
CA GLN A 59 11.49 -8.17 -18.43
C GLN A 59 10.03 -7.86 -18.13
N SER A 60 9.48 -6.84 -18.80
CA SER A 60 8.06 -6.52 -18.68
C SER A 60 7.20 -7.65 -19.26
N LYS A 61 6.06 -7.92 -18.62
CA LYS A 61 5.04 -8.85 -19.12
C LYS A 61 4.26 -8.29 -20.32
N TYR A 62 4.28 -6.96 -20.51
CA TYR A 62 3.57 -6.30 -21.60
C TYR A 62 4.48 -6.13 -22.82
N ASP A 63 3.90 -6.26 -24.01
CA ASP A 63 4.58 -5.93 -25.26
C ASP A 63 4.92 -4.44 -25.26
N GLN A 64 6.20 -4.11 -25.43
CA GLN A 64 6.64 -2.72 -25.40
C GLN A 64 6.29 -1.96 -26.69
N ARG A 65 5.91 -2.66 -27.77
CA ARG A 65 5.44 -2.04 -29.02
C ARG A 65 4.00 -1.53 -28.92
N ASP A 66 3.21 -2.09 -28.01
CA ASP A 66 1.87 -1.62 -27.71
C ASP A 66 1.95 -0.34 -26.87
N VAL A 67 1.51 0.78 -27.45
CA VAL A 67 1.52 2.11 -26.79
C VAL A 67 0.66 2.11 -25.53
N SER A 68 -0.48 1.39 -25.54
CA SER A 68 -1.38 1.29 -24.38
C SER A 68 -0.83 0.39 -23.27
N LYS A 69 0.23 -0.40 -23.56
CA LYS A 69 0.80 -1.41 -22.67
C LYS A 69 -0.27 -2.36 -22.12
N SER A 70 -1.25 -2.74 -22.94
CA SER A 70 -2.38 -3.58 -22.54
C SER A 70 -2.31 -5.00 -23.12
N THR A 71 -1.34 -5.24 -24.01
CA THR A 71 -1.08 -6.52 -24.66
C THR A 71 0.03 -7.28 -23.92
N LEU A 72 -0.25 -8.51 -23.51
CA LEU A 72 0.77 -9.39 -22.92
C LEU A 72 1.72 -9.92 -23.99
N ARG A 73 2.98 -10.14 -23.62
CA ARG A 73 3.94 -10.84 -24.49
C ARG A 73 3.53 -12.30 -24.64
N SER A 74 3.77 -12.85 -25.81
CA SER A 74 3.52 -14.26 -26.12
C SER A 74 4.48 -15.22 -25.42
N SER A 75 5.70 -14.76 -25.10
CA SER A 75 6.72 -15.57 -24.43
C SER A 75 7.27 -14.84 -23.19
N PRO A 76 6.87 -15.28 -21.98
CA PRO A 76 7.46 -14.80 -20.73
C PRO A 76 8.95 -15.11 -20.61
N ASP A 77 9.69 -14.25 -19.90
CA ASP A 77 11.12 -14.46 -19.65
C ASP A 77 11.33 -15.38 -18.44
N ALA A 78 11.94 -16.56 -18.67
CA ALA A 78 12.12 -17.58 -17.64
C ALA A 78 12.96 -17.09 -16.43
N GLY A 79 13.92 -16.18 -16.67
CA GLY A 79 14.70 -15.57 -15.60
C GLY A 79 13.82 -14.70 -14.69
N SER A 80 13.00 -13.85 -15.31
CA SER A 80 12.05 -12.97 -14.63
C SER A 80 10.99 -13.76 -13.87
N GLU A 81 10.50 -14.87 -14.44
CA GLU A 81 9.56 -15.76 -13.77
C GLU A 81 10.18 -16.43 -12.54
N ARG A 82 11.42 -16.94 -12.66
CA ARG A 82 12.14 -17.57 -11.54
C ARG A 82 12.33 -16.58 -10.39
N ILE A 83 12.83 -15.38 -10.68
CA ILE A 83 13.04 -14.32 -9.68
C ILE A 83 11.70 -13.93 -9.04
N GLY A 84 10.69 -13.69 -9.88
CA GLY A 84 9.35 -13.34 -9.43
C GLY A 84 8.73 -14.42 -8.53
N LYS A 85 8.94 -15.71 -8.84
CA LYS A 85 8.47 -16.83 -8.02
C LYS A 85 9.14 -16.85 -6.66
N GLN A 86 10.46 -16.68 -6.59
CA GLN A 86 11.20 -16.67 -5.33
C GLN A 86 10.73 -15.55 -4.40
N VAL A 87 10.61 -14.32 -4.93
CA VAL A 87 10.11 -13.16 -4.15
C VAL A 87 8.65 -13.37 -3.71
N LYS A 88 7.80 -13.89 -4.61
CA LYS A 88 6.39 -14.19 -4.27
C LYS A 88 6.26 -15.27 -3.20
N GLN A 89 7.11 -16.30 -3.21
CA GLN A 89 7.12 -17.35 -2.19
C GLN A 89 7.43 -16.77 -0.82
N PHE A 90 8.43 -15.89 -0.74
CA PHE A 90 8.78 -15.21 0.51
C PHE A 90 7.64 -14.35 1.05
N VAL A 91 7.15 -13.40 0.22
CA VAL A 91 6.04 -12.51 0.59
C VAL A 91 4.79 -13.30 0.97
N GLY A 92 4.46 -14.35 0.19
CA GLY A 92 3.32 -15.21 0.46
C GLY A 92 3.43 -15.96 1.79
N GLY A 93 4.63 -16.37 2.19
CA GLY A 93 4.87 -17.00 3.48
C GLY A 93 4.70 -16.05 4.66
N LEU A 94 5.13 -14.79 4.54
CA LEU A 94 4.88 -13.77 5.57
C LEU A 94 3.38 -13.50 5.76
N ILE A 95 2.65 -13.32 4.64
CA ILE A 95 1.19 -13.13 4.66
C ILE A 95 0.51 -14.35 5.29
N TYR A 96 0.97 -15.54 4.93
CA TYR A 96 0.44 -16.79 5.47
C TYR A 96 0.67 -16.91 6.98
N ALA A 97 1.87 -16.57 7.47
CA ALA A 97 2.20 -16.53 8.88
C ALA A 97 1.30 -15.53 9.63
N SER A 98 1.11 -14.32 9.10
CA SER A 98 0.20 -13.33 9.68
C SER A 98 -1.25 -13.86 9.76
N LYS A 99 -1.76 -14.46 8.67
CA LYS A 99 -3.10 -15.06 8.65
C LYS A 99 -3.23 -16.21 9.65
N ARG A 100 -2.19 -17.01 9.84
CA ARG A 100 -2.18 -18.08 10.84
C ARG A 100 -2.21 -17.52 12.25
N PHE A 101 -1.41 -16.50 12.55
CA PHE A 101 -1.45 -15.81 13.82
C PHE A 101 -2.86 -15.27 14.11
N GLN A 102 -3.45 -14.51 13.18
CA GLN A 102 -4.79 -13.94 13.32
C GLN A 102 -5.89 -15.00 13.51
N ARG A 103 -5.71 -16.22 12.98
CA ARG A 103 -6.68 -17.32 13.09
C ARG A 103 -6.37 -18.30 14.22
N ALA A 104 -5.27 -18.12 14.94
CA ALA A 104 -4.82 -19.03 15.98
C ALA A 104 -5.88 -19.19 17.07
N LYS A 105 -6.08 -20.43 17.52
CA LYS A 105 -7.00 -20.78 18.61
C LYS A 105 -6.26 -21.28 19.85
N LYS A 106 -4.96 -21.53 19.73
CA LYS A 106 -4.09 -22.04 20.79
C LYS A 106 -2.77 -21.26 20.83
N PRO A 107 -2.15 -21.09 22.00
CA PRO A 107 -0.85 -20.42 22.12
C PRO A 107 0.24 -21.00 21.24
N GLN A 108 0.29 -22.33 21.07
CA GLN A 108 1.28 -22.99 20.23
C GLN A 108 1.20 -22.52 18.78
N ASP A 109 -0.01 -22.40 18.23
CA ASP A 109 -0.24 -21.97 16.84
C ASP A 109 0.12 -20.49 16.65
N ALA A 110 -0.26 -19.64 17.62
CA ALA A 110 0.03 -18.22 17.59
C ALA A 110 1.54 -17.96 17.61
N ASN A 111 2.26 -18.56 18.56
CA ASN A 111 3.69 -18.35 18.71
C ASN A 111 4.51 -18.98 17.57
N MET A 112 4.11 -20.15 17.06
CA MET A 112 4.76 -20.74 15.87
C MET A 112 4.60 -19.85 14.62
N ALA A 113 3.43 -19.24 14.44
CA ALA A 113 3.20 -18.31 13.34
C ALA A 113 4.10 -17.06 13.45
N LEU A 114 4.23 -16.49 14.65
CA LEU A 114 5.11 -15.35 14.89
C LEU A 114 6.59 -15.69 14.73
N ALA A 115 7.05 -16.82 15.28
CA ALA A 115 8.42 -17.31 15.11
C ALA A 115 8.79 -17.48 13.63
N CYS A 116 7.87 -18.02 12.83
CA CYS A 116 8.09 -18.15 11.40
C CYS A 116 8.15 -16.80 10.67
N GLN A 117 7.28 -15.86 11.01
CA GLN A 117 7.34 -14.54 10.38
C GLN A 117 8.65 -13.82 10.73
N ASP A 118 9.05 -13.86 12.00
CA ASP A 118 10.26 -13.22 12.50
C ASP A 118 11.54 -13.80 11.87
N GLN A 119 11.71 -15.13 11.89
CA GLN A 119 12.90 -15.79 11.32
C GLN A 119 13.00 -15.59 9.81
N TRP A 120 11.88 -15.64 9.08
CA TRP A 120 11.88 -15.36 7.65
C TRP A 120 12.33 -13.92 7.36
N LEU A 121 11.84 -12.94 8.13
CA LEU A 121 12.26 -11.55 8.02
C LEU A 121 13.74 -11.37 8.39
N GLN A 122 14.20 -12.03 9.45
CA GLN A 122 15.58 -11.96 9.91
C GLN A 122 16.55 -12.45 8.83
N ASP A 123 16.30 -13.64 8.25
CA ASP A 123 17.15 -14.23 7.22
C ASP A 123 17.28 -13.34 5.97
N TRP A 124 16.17 -12.72 5.55
CA TRP A 124 16.18 -11.79 4.41
C TRP A 124 16.83 -10.44 4.75
N ALA A 125 16.65 -9.96 5.98
CA ALA A 125 17.25 -8.72 6.45
C ALA A 125 18.77 -8.82 6.55
N GLU A 126 19.29 -9.87 7.18
CA GLU A 126 20.73 -10.11 7.33
C GLU A 126 21.44 -10.28 5.99
N ALA A 127 20.80 -10.95 5.03
CA ALA A 127 21.33 -11.09 3.69
C ALA A 127 21.23 -9.81 2.84
N GLY A 128 20.51 -8.78 3.29
CA GLY A 128 20.25 -7.58 2.51
C GLY A 128 19.43 -7.86 1.24
N ALA A 129 18.43 -8.73 1.34
CA ALA A 129 17.61 -9.13 0.20
C ALA A 129 16.96 -7.92 -0.47
N LEU A 130 16.86 -7.97 -1.81
CA LEU A 130 16.31 -6.93 -2.68
C LEU A 130 17.07 -5.58 -2.70
N LEU A 131 18.17 -5.41 -1.96
CA LEU A 131 18.92 -4.15 -1.91
C LEU A 131 19.89 -3.92 -3.08
N ASN A 132 20.07 -4.89 -3.98
CA ASN A 132 20.94 -4.72 -5.14
C ASN A 132 20.39 -3.63 -6.09
N PRO A 133 21.09 -2.51 -6.31
CA PRO A 133 20.56 -1.38 -7.06
C PRO A 133 20.48 -1.62 -8.58
N ASP A 134 21.12 -2.66 -9.12
CA ASP A 134 21.02 -3.01 -10.53
C ASP A 134 19.63 -3.57 -10.86
N ALA A 135 18.75 -2.69 -11.29
CA ALA A 135 17.37 -3.00 -11.61
C ALA A 135 16.95 -2.43 -12.98
N SER A 136 16.05 -3.14 -13.62
CA SER A 136 15.23 -2.62 -14.72
C SER A 136 14.01 -1.88 -14.16
N GLY A 137 13.25 -1.12 -14.97
CA GLY A 137 11.98 -0.52 -14.53
C GLY A 137 10.98 -1.54 -13.95
N THR A 138 10.93 -2.74 -14.53
CA THR A 138 10.13 -3.86 -13.98
C THR A 138 10.69 -4.38 -12.67
N GLY A 139 12.02 -4.38 -12.51
CA GLY A 139 12.71 -4.73 -11.28
C GLY A 139 12.44 -3.76 -10.13
N MET A 140 12.56 -2.46 -10.40
CA MET A 140 12.19 -1.39 -9.45
C MET A 140 10.72 -1.57 -9.01
N ALA A 141 9.84 -1.91 -9.95
CA ALA A 141 8.44 -2.18 -9.65
C ALA A 141 8.26 -3.44 -8.76
N ALA A 142 8.97 -4.53 -9.06
CA ALA A 142 8.95 -5.74 -8.23
C ALA A 142 9.45 -5.46 -6.81
N ARG A 143 10.51 -4.65 -6.65
CA ARG A 143 11.04 -4.25 -5.34
C ARG A 143 10.00 -3.50 -4.50
N LYS A 144 9.42 -2.42 -5.03
CA LYS A 144 8.43 -1.65 -4.24
C LYS A 144 7.19 -2.47 -3.91
N TRP A 145 6.76 -3.40 -4.78
CA TRP A 145 5.60 -4.24 -4.50
C TRP A 145 5.89 -5.28 -3.43
N ALA A 146 7.10 -5.84 -3.43
CA ALA A 146 7.56 -6.67 -2.32
C ALA A 146 7.62 -5.85 -1.03
N LEU A 147 8.22 -4.66 -1.05
CA LEU A 147 8.29 -3.77 0.12
C LEU A 147 6.91 -3.43 0.69
N ALA A 148 5.97 -3.01 -0.16
CA ALA A 148 4.60 -2.72 0.23
C ALA A 148 3.91 -3.93 0.89
N ALA A 149 4.06 -5.12 0.28
CA ALA A 149 3.48 -6.33 0.82
C ALA A 149 4.11 -6.73 2.16
N MET A 150 5.44 -6.67 2.28
CA MET A 150 6.17 -7.01 3.50
C MET A 150 5.81 -6.04 4.63
N ALA A 151 5.93 -4.73 4.40
CA ALA A 151 5.62 -3.71 5.39
C ALA A 151 4.15 -3.76 5.83
N GLY A 152 3.21 -3.87 4.88
CA GLY A 152 1.79 -4.05 5.18
C GLY A 152 1.53 -5.30 6.02
N THR A 153 2.13 -6.44 5.68
CA THR A 153 1.97 -7.69 6.45
C THR A 153 2.43 -7.54 7.91
N VAL A 154 3.57 -6.89 8.12
CA VAL A 154 4.11 -6.69 9.47
C VAL A 154 3.24 -5.70 10.25
N LEU A 155 2.79 -4.60 9.64
CA LEU A 155 1.87 -3.65 10.28
C LEU A 155 0.56 -4.32 10.73
N LEU A 156 -0.05 -5.16 9.87
CA LEU A 156 -1.24 -5.94 10.24
C LEU A 156 -0.95 -6.91 11.39
N THR A 157 0.24 -7.51 11.42
CA THR A 157 0.63 -8.41 12.52
C THR A 157 0.89 -7.64 13.82
N GLN A 158 1.51 -6.47 13.76
CA GLN A 158 1.69 -5.57 14.90
C GLN A 158 0.35 -5.09 15.45
N SER A 159 -0.58 -4.72 14.57
CA SER A 159 -1.94 -4.34 14.97
C SER A 159 -2.66 -5.48 15.71
N ALA A 160 -2.70 -6.68 15.11
CA ALA A 160 -3.39 -7.84 15.69
C ALA A 160 -2.69 -8.42 16.94
N SER A 161 -1.41 -8.12 17.15
CA SER A 161 -0.64 -8.54 18.32
C SER A 161 -0.68 -7.54 19.47
N ASP A 162 -1.51 -6.51 19.37
CA ASP A 162 -1.58 -5.41 20.35
C ASP A 162 -0.20 -4.75 20.54
N GLY A 163 0.56 -4.61 19.46
CA GLY A 163 1.89 -4.01 19.46
C GLY A 163 2.97 -4.86 20.15
N LYS A 164 2.72 -6.13 20.48
CA LYS A 164 3.73 -7.00 21.13
C LYS A 164 4.81 -7.50 20.18
N VAL A 165 4.50 -7.63 18.89
CA VAL A 165 5.48 -7.97 17.86
C VAL A 165 6.31 -6.73 17.55
N ARG A 166 7.64 -6.83 17.64
CA ARG A 166 8.59 -5.76 17.35
C ARG A 166 9.63 -6.26 16.36
N LEU A 167 10.08 -5.37 15.49
CA LEU A 167 11.17 -5.68 14.57
C LEU A 167 12.51 -5.69 15.32
N SER A 168 13.40 -6.61 14.95
CA SER A 168 14.81 -6.56 15.35
C SER A 168 15.52 -5.34 14.73
N GLU A 169 16.69 -4.96 15.24
CA GLU A 169 17.48 -3.87 14.65
C GLU A 169 17.85 -4.13 13.17
N ALA A 170 18.21 -5.38 12.86
CA ALA A 170 18.52 -5.80 11.49
C ALA A 170 17.31 -5.64 10.56
N GLN A 171 16.13 -6.06 11.01
CA GLN A 171 14.89 -5.93 10.25
C GLN A 171 14.50 -4.45 10.06
N GLN A 172 14.60 -3.61 11.11
CA GLN A 172 14.34 -2.17 11.02
C GLN A 172 15.27 -1.48 10.02
N SER A 173 16.58 -1.78 10.10
CA SER A 173 17.58 -1.25 9.17
C SER A 173 17.33 -1.69 7.74
N TRP A 174 16.98 -2.96 7.53
CA TRP A 174 16.67 -3.49 6.21
C TRP A 174 15.44 -2.83 5.55
N PHE A 175 14.33 -2.71 6.28
CA PHE A 175 13.14 -2.00 5.80
C PHE A 175 13.45 -0.54 5.46
N THR A 176 14.19 0.15 6.34
CA THR A 176 14.61 1.53 6.13
C THR A 176 15.40 1.69 4.84
N ARG A 177 16.42 0.84 4.61
CA ARG A 177 17.26 0.87 3.41
C ARG A 177 16.49 0.54 2.14
N LEU A 178 15.50 -0.37 2.20
CA LEU A 178 14.63 -0.66 1.06
C LEU A 178 13.76 0.55 0.69
N ALA A 179 13.19 1.23 1.67
CA ALA A 179 12.40 2.44 1.43
C ALA A 179 13.25 3.58 0.87
N GLU A 180 14.45 3.82 1.42
CA GLU A 180 15.40 4.80 0.89
C GLU A 180 15.78 4.50 -0.56
N LEU A 181 15.98 3.23 -0.89
CA LEU A 181 16.27 2.81 -2.26
C LEU A 181 15.07 3.02 -3.20
N VAL A 182 13.84 2.77 -2.74
CA VAL A 182 12.62 3.10 -3.51
C VAL A 182 12.46 4.61 -3.70
N ILE A 183 12.76 5.41 -2.68
CA ILE A 183 12.76 6.88 -2.77
C ILE A 183 13.79 7.32 -3.83
N HIS A 184 15.00 6.76 -3.81
CA HIS A 184 16.02 7.07 -4.82
C HIS A 184 15.57 6.70 -6.24
N GLU A 185 14.91 5.56 -6.40
CA GLU A 185 14.41 5.05 -7.69
C GLU A 185 13.27 5.86 -8.29
N TYR A 186 12.36 6.37 -7.45
CA TYR A 186 11.14 7.06 -7.90
C TYR A 186 11.19 8.59 -7.69
N GLY A 187 12.09 9.08 -6.84
CA GLY A 187 12.29 10.51 -6.56
C GLY A 187 12.48 11.36 -7.82
N PRO A 188 13.36 10.98 -8.77
CA PRO A 188 13.55 11.75 -10.01
C PRO A 188 12.26 11.90 -10.83
N ARG A 189 11.33 10.94 -10.74
CA ARG A 189 10.06 11.01 -11.47
C ARG A 189 9.12 12.04 -10.89
N ARG A 190 9.19 12.35 -9.58
CA ARG A 190 8.25 13.23 -8.86
C ARG A 190 8.30 14.68 -9.33
N ASP A 191 9.46 15.17 -9.74
CA ASP A 191 9.65 16.59 -10.04
C ASP A 191 9.94 16.82 -11.54
N ALA A 192 10.10 15.75 -12.32
CA ALA A 192 10.44 15.84 -13.72
C ALA A 192 9.24 16.24 -14.61
N PRO A 193 9.40 17.24 -15.51
CA PRO A 193 8.40 17.61 -16.49
C PRO A 193 8.29 16.55 -17.60
N GLY A 194 7.08 16.31 -18.12
CA GLY A 194 6.85 15.36 -19.22
C GLY A 194 7.02 13.87 -18.87
N VAL A 195 7.20 13.53 -17.58
CA VAL A 195 7.29 12.13 -17.13
C VAL A 195 5.90 11.52 -16.92
N TYR A 196 5.76 10.24 -17.29
CA TYR A 196 4.63 9.38 -16.95
C TYR A 196 4.58 9.14 -15.44
N PHE A 197 4.00 10.05 -14.66
CA PHE A 197 3.71 9.83 -13.23
C PHE A 197 2.35 9.15 -13.11
N ASN A 198 2.31 7.88 -12.71
CA ASN A 198 1.11 7.05 -12.78
C ASN A 198 1.01 6.11 -11.57
N ASN A 199 0.16 5.08 -11.63
CA ASN A 199 0.01 4.07 -10.60
C ASN A 199 1.33 3.51 -10.04
N HIS A 200 2.40 3.44 -10.84
CA HIS A 200 3.68 2.99 -10.32
C HIS A 200 4.20 3.92 -9.21
N ASP A 201 4.03 5.22 -9.35
CA ASP A 201 4.51 6.21 -8.39
C ASP A 201 3.63 6.20 -7.13
N TYR A 202 2.31 6.02 -7.27
CA TYR A 202 1.41 5.88 -6.12
C TYR A 202 1.73 4.61 -5.30
N TRP A 203 2.02 3.49 -5.97
CA TRP A 203 2.46 2.27 -5.30
C TRP A 203 3.84 2.39 -4.65
N ALA A 204 4.74 3.21 -5.20
CA ALA A 204 6.03 3.49 -4.57
C ALA A 204 5.83 4.32 -3.29
N ALA A 205 4.97 5.33 -3.37
CA ALA A 205 4.54 6.12 -2.22
C ALA A 205 3.91 5.25 -1.12
N TRP A 206 3.00 4.33 -1.47
CA TRP A 206 2.43 3.41 -0.49
C TRP A 206 3.50 2.51 0.17
N ALA A 207 4.43 1.96 -0.61
CA ALA A 207 5.51 1.13 -0.07
C ALA A 207 6.36 1.91 0.96
N VAL A 208 6.66 3.17 0.66
CA VAL A 208 7.44 4.06 1.53
C VAL A 208 6.62 4.50 2.75
N ALA A 209 5.35 4.87 2.59
CA ALA A 209 4.47 5.23 3.71
C ALA A 209 4.27 4.06 4.69
N ALA A 210 3.95 2.87 4.17
CA ALA A 210 3.82 1.66 4.98
C ALA A 210 5.11 1.36 5.75
N THR A 211 6.26 1.54 5.11
CA THR A 211 7.55 1.39 5.79
C THR A 211 7.77 2.49 6.84
N GLY A 212 7.43 3.74 6.52
CA GLY A 212 7.52 4.88 7.45
C GLY A 212 6.73 4.64 8.73
N MET A 213 5.49 4.17 8.62
CA MET A 213 4.65 3.79 9.77
C MET A 213 5.23 2.60 10.55
N LEU A 214 5.91 1.68 9.86
CA LEU A 214 6.50 0.49 10.48
C LEU A 214 7.78 0.79 11.28
N VAL A 215 8.61 1.72 10.80
CA VAL A 215 9.90 2.08 11.43
C VAL A 215 9.90 3.47 12.08
N GLY A 216 8.76 4.15 12.16
CA GLY A 216 8.62 5.47 12.81
C GLY A 216 9.34 6.62 12.08
N ARG A 217 9.36 6.62 10.74
CA ARG A 217 10.06 7.62 9.91
C ARG A 217 9.08 8.62 9.27
N ASP A 218 9.02 9.83 9.84
CA ASP A 218 8.10 10.89 9.38
C ASP A 218 8.45 11.43 8.00
N ASP A 219 9.73 11.48 7.66
CA ASP A 219 10.21 11.92 6.35
C ASP A 219 9.74 10.97 5.22
N PHE A 220 9.56 9.69 5.52
CA PHE A 220 8.94 8.74 4.58
C PHE A 220 7.46 9.04 4.37
N ILE A 221 6.73 9.41 5.43
CA ILE A 221 5.33 9.83 5.33
C ILE A 221 5.20 11.11 4.49
N GLN A 222 6.06 12.10 4.74
CA GLN A 222 6.08 13.35 3.98
C GLN A 222 6.42 13.13 2.50
N TRP A 223 7.40 12.29 2.20
CA TRP A 223 7.73 11.96 0.80
C TRP A 223 6.55 11.27 0.10
N ALA A 224 5.88 10.35 0.78
CA ALA A 224 4.73 9.65 0.24
C ALA A 224 3.52 10.59 0.04
N ASP A 225 3.26 11.52 0.96
CA ASP A 225 2.22 12.54 0.81
C ASP A 225 2.48 13.44 -0.40
N GLY A 226 3.73 13.87 -0.64
CA GLY A 226 4.06 14.63 -1.85
C GLY A 226 3.69 13.90 -3.15
N ASN A 227 3.84 12.57 -3.18
CA ASN A 227 3.41 11.75 -4.32
C ASN A 227 1.87 11.61 -4.40
N LEU A 228 1.18 11.51 -3.25
CA LEU A 228 -0.28 11.56 -3.19
C LEU A 228 -0.82 12.87 -3.77
N ARG A 229 -0.30 14.02 -3.33
CA ARG A 229 -0.70 15.34 -3.84
C ARG A 229 -0.51 15.45 -5.33
N ARG A 230 0.64 14.98 -5.82
CA ARG A 230 0.89 14.97 -7.27
C ARG A 230 -0.10 14.06 -8.01
N GLY A 231 -0.41 12.88 -7.46
CA GLY A 231 -1.40 11.98 -8.04
C GLY A 231 -2.80 12.61 -8.13
N LEU A 232 -3.28 13.23 -7.05
CA LEU A 232 -4.56 13.93 -7.04
C LEU A 232 -4.60 15.11 -8.03
N ALA A 233 -3.50 15.87 -8.13
CA ALA A 233 -3.39 17.00 -9.05
C ALA A 233 -3.46 16.61 -10.54
N GLN A 234 -3.30 15.32 -10.88
CA GLN A 234 -3.44 14.82 -12.26
C GLN A 234 -4.87 14.43 -12.64
N ALA A 235 -5.79 14.42 -11.66
CA ALA A 235 -7.16 14.04 -11.92
C ALA A 235 -7.84 15.06 -12.85
N VAL A 236 -8.49 14.55 -13.90
CA VAL A 236 -9.28 15.37 -14.83
C VAL A 236 -10.75 15.18 -14.48
N ARG A 237 -11.46 16.26 -14.18
CA ARG A 237 -12.91 16.23 -13.91
C ARG A 237 -13.68 16.04 -15.21
N SER A 238 -14.73 15.23 -15.16
CA SER A 238 -15.68 15.07 -16.26
C SER A 238 -16.40 16.39 -16.55
N ARG A 239 -16.96 16.52 -17.76
CA ARG A 239 -17.64 17.76 -18.19
C ARG A 239 -18.83 18.12 -17.32
N ASP A 240 -19.57 17.12 -16.83
CA ASP A 240 -20.72 17.26 -15.94
C ASP A 240 -20.32 17.33 -14.45
N GLY A 241 -19.04 17.18 -14.14
CA GLY A 241 -18.49 17.18 -12.78
C GLY A 241 -18.88 15.97 -11.93
N SER A 242 -19.48 14.92 -12.51
CA SER A 242 -19.94 13.75 -11.75
C SER A 242 -18.83 12.78 -11.36
N TYR A 243 -17.67 12.83 -12.01
CA TYR A 243 -16.49 12.04 -11.68
C TYR A 243 -15.18 12.73 -12.09
N ALA A 244 -14.06 12.11 -11.73
CA ALA A 244 -12.74 12.48 -12.21
C ALA A 244 -11.96 11.21 -12.55
N TYR A 245 -11.02 11.30 -13.49
CA TYR A 245 -10.23 10.16 -13.94
C TYR A 245 -8.75 10.52 -14.04
N LEU A 246 -7.90 9.49 -14.00
CA LEU A 246 -6.46 9.61 -14.20
C LEU A 246 -6.13 9.27 -15.66
N PRO A 247 -5.68 10.23 -16.49
CA PRO A 247 -5.52 10.02 -17.93
C PRO A 247 -4.58 8.86 -18.30
N LEU A 248 -3.50 8.66 -17.53
CA LEU A 248 -2.54 7.59 -17.79
C LEU A 248 -3.07 6.19 -17.47
N GLU A 249 -4.09 6.10 -16.62
CA GLU A 249 -4.77 4.84 -16.31
C GLU A 249 -5.83 4.52 -17.35
N VAL A 250 -6.56 5.54 -17.81
CA VAL A 250 -7.50 5.45 -18.93
C VAL A 250 -6.79 5.07 -20.23
N ALA A 251 -5.58 5.58 -20.46
CA ALA A 251 -4.76 5.27 -21.64
C ALA A 251 -4.36 3.77 -21.76
N ARG A 252 -4.75 2.92 -20.80
CA ARG A 252 -4.51 1.48 -20.80
C ARG A 252 -5.56 0.69 -21.58
N ALA A 253 -6.39 1.38 -22.37
CA ALA A 253 -7.35 0.81 -23.31
C ALA A 253 -8.27 -0.22 -22.63
N LYS A 254 -8.26 -1.48 -23.08
CA LYS A 254 -9.04 -2.58 -22.46
C LYS A 254 -8.74 -2.83 -20.98
N LEU A 255 -7.65 -2.29 -20.44
CA LEU A 255 -7.30 -2.41 -19.02
C LEU A 255 -7.61 -1.14 -18.22
N ALA A 256 -8.24 -0.12 -18.81
CA ALA A 256 -8.52 1.14 -18.15
C ALA A 256 -9.28 0.94 -16.82
N ALA A 257 -10.38 0.18 -16.83
CA ALA A 257 -11.12 -0.16 -15.62
C ALA A 257 -10.21 -0.78 -14.54
N THR A 258 -9.44 -1.81 -14.93
CA THR A 258 -8.47 -2.44 -14.02
C THR A 258 -7.44 -1.45 -13.46
N TYR A 259 -6.92 -0.54 -14.27
CA TYR A 259 -5.87 0.40 -13.85
C TYR A 259 -6.41 1.55 -13.01
N SER A 260 -7.66 1.97 -13.21
CA SER A 260 -8.34 2.91 -12.32
C SER A 260 -8.49 2.34 -10.91
N GLN A 261 -8.91 1.07 -10.79
CA GLN A 261 -8.99 0.38 -9.50
C GLN A 261 -7.60 0.21 -8.87
N TYR A 262 -6.62 -0.19 -9.68
CA TYR A 262 -5.25 -0.40 -9.25
C TYR A 262 -4.56 0.87 -8.74
N ALA A 263 -4.87 2.03 -9.33
CA ALA A 263 -4.38 3.33 -8.87
C ALA A 263 -5.08 3.80 -7.59
N LEU A 264 -6.37 3.50 -7.44
CA LEU A 264 -7.15 3.99 -6.30
C LEU A 264 -6.75 3.31 -4.98
N VAL A 265 -6.31 2.06 -5.01
CA VAL A 265 -5.80 1.35 -3.82
C VAL A 265 -4.73 2.12 -3.05
N PRO A 266 -3.55 2.44 -3.61
CA PRO A 266 -2.55 3.20 -2.89
C PRO A 266 -3.01 4.62 -2.58
N LEU A 267 -3.80 5.28 -3.44
CA LEU A 267 -4.26 6.65 -3.20
C LEU A 267 -5.16 6.76 -1.95
N VAL A 268 -6.08 5.81 -1.76
CA VAL A 268 -6.94 5.77 -0.56
C VAL A 268 -6.12 5.51 0.70
N LEU A 269 -5.16 4.57 0.65
CA LEU A 269 -4.31 4.25 1.81
C LEU A 269 -3.35 5.38 2.16
N LEU A 270 -2.83 6.09 1.16
CA LEU A 270 -2.01 7.28 1.35
C LEU A 270 -2.82 8.41 1.97
N ALA A 271 -4.08 8.59 1.57
CA ALA A 271 -4.97 9.55 2.21
C ALA A 271 -5.22 9.21 3.68
N GLU A 272 -5.43 7.93 4.02
CA GLU A 272 -5.50 7.51 5.43
C GLU A 272 -4.19 7.77 6.18
N SER A 273 -3.04 7.46 5.55
CA SER A 273 -1.72 7.73 6.13
C SER A 273 -1.53 9.21 6.42
N ALA A 274 -1.87 10.10 5.48
CA ALA A 274 -1.75 11.54 5.65
C ALA A 274 -2.58 12.03 6.85
N ARG A 275 -3.85 11.59 6.95
CA ARG A 275 -4.75 11.99 8.05
C ARG A 275 -4.27 11.50 9.41
N VAL A 276 -3.94 10.21 9.53
CA VAL A 276 -3.49 9.61 10.80
C VAL A 276 -2.19 10.23 11.28
N ASN A 277 -1.34 10.70 10.37
CA ASN A 277 -0.07 11.36 10.68
C ASN A 277 -0.17 12.90 10.71
N GLY A 278 -1.37 13.46 10.76
CA GLY A 278 -1.57 14.90 10.95
C GLY A 278 -1.12 15.78 9.78
N LEU A 279 -0.96 15.23 8.58
CA LEU A 279 -0.66 16.01 7.38
C LEU A 279 -1.92 16.75 6.87
N PRO A 280 -1.79 17.95 6.28
CA PRO A 280 -2.93 18.72 5.81
C PRO A 280 -3.81 17.92 4.84
N TRP A 281 -5.13 17.94 5.02
CA TRP A 281 -6.07 17.29 4.11
C TRP A 281 -7.24 18.23 3.83
N SER A 282 -7.30 18.77 2.61
CA SER A 282 -8.31 19.77 2.26
C SER A 282 -9.63 19.15 1.78
N ALA A 283 -10.68 19.97 1.73
CA ALA A 283 -11.95 19.59 1.11
C ALA A 283 -11.79 19.28 -0.39
N ASP A 284 -10.88 19.97 -1.07
CA ASP A 284 -10.61 19.74 -2.50
C ASP A 284 -9.88 18.42 -2.74
N ASP A 285 -8.96 18.04 -1.86
CA ASP A 285 -8.32 16.72 -1.89
C ASP A 285 -9.36 15.61 -1.69
N GLN A 286 -10.26 15.80 -0.71
CA GLN A 286 -11.36 14.87 -0.46
C GLN A 286 -12.28 14.74 -1.67
N GLN A 287 -12.73 15.88 -2.22
CA GLN A 287 -13.62 15.90 -3.37
C GLN A 287 -12.98 15.22 -4.58
N THR A 288 -11.68 15.44 -4.81
CA THR A 288 -10.95 14.80 -5.90
C THR A 288 -10.89 13.29 -5.73
N LEU A 289 -10.61 12.80 -4.51
CA LEU A 289 -10.61 11.37 -4.21
C LEU A 289 -12.00 10.73 -4.38
N ASP A 290 -13.07 11.42 -3.98
CA ASP A 290 -14.45 10.96 -4.15
C ASP A 290 -14.84 10.88 -5.64
N LEU A 291 -14.45 11.89 -6.42
CA LEU A 291 -14.68 11.90 -7.88
C LEU A 291 -13.89 10.79 -8.61
N LEU A 292 -12.67 10.48 -8.15
CA LEU A 292 -11.91 9.32 -8.64
C LEU A 292 -12.58 8.00 -8.28
N ALA A 293 -13.16 7.89 -7.08
CA ALA A 293 -13.93 6.74 -6.65
C ALA A 293 -15.21 6.55 -7.48
N ASN A 294 -15.90 7.64 -7.84
CA ASN A 294 -17.03 7.61 -8.77
C ASN A 294 -16.64 7.01 -10.13
N PHE A 295 -15.53 7.47 -10.72
CA PHE A 295 -15.06 6.93 -12.01
C PHE A 295 -14.73 5.45 -11.89
N ALA A 296 -13.91 5.06 -10.91
CA ALA A 296 -13.55 3.67 -10.67
C ALA A 296 -14.79 2.80 -10.52
N ALA A 297 -15.76 3.17 -9.68
CA ALA A 297 -17.00 2.42 -9.50
C ALA A 297 -17.79 2.28 -10.82
N ARG A 298 -17.93 3.37 -11.58
CA ARG A 298 -18.62 3.35 -12.89
C ARG A 298 -17.91 2.48 -13.92
N THR A 299 -16.58 2.38 -13.91
CA THR A 299 -15.86 1.51 -14.85
C THR A 299 -16.21 0.02 -14.73
N VAL A 300 -16.81 -0.40 -13.61
CA VAL A 300 -17.28 -1.77 -13.37
C VAL A 300 -18.80 -1.86 -13.47
N LEU A 301 -19.51 -0.94 -12.80
CA LEU A 301 -20.97 -0.98 -12.71
C LEU A 301 -21.68 -0.58 -14.00
N ASP A 302 -21.16 0.43 -14.71
CA ASP A 302 -21.75 0.93 -15.95
C ASP A 302 -20.71 1.61 -16.86
N PRO A 303 -19.81 0.84 -17.48
CA PRO A 303 -18.71 1.38 -18.27
C PRO A 303 -19.13 1.99 -19.61
N ARG A 304 -20.36 1.71 -20.09
CA ARG A 304 -20.82 2.16 -21.41
C ARG A 304 -21.10 3.66 -21.46
N ASP A 305 -21.45 4.24 -20.32
CA ASP A 305 -21.78 5.67 -20.18
C ASP A 305 -20.54 6.53 -19.86
N LEU A 306 -19.34 5.99 -20.04
CA LEU A 306 -18.07 6.69 -19.84
C LEU A 306 -17.40 6.98 -21.19
N PRO A 307 -17.39 8.25 -21.66
CA PRO A 307 -16.69 8.64 -22.88
C PRO A 307 -15.21 8.24 -22.88
N GLU A 308 -14.58 8.23 -21.71
CA GLU A 308 -13.18 7.82 -21.53
C GLU A 308 -12.93 6.35 -21.92
N LEU A 309 -13.96 5.51 -21.93
CA LEU A 309 -13.90 4.09 -22.26
C LEU A 309 -14.57 3.77 -23.60
N GLU A 310 -15.04 4.78 -24.34
CA GLU A 310 -15.78 4.59 -25.58
C GLU A 310 -14.98 3.77 -26.60
N GLY A 311 -15.64 2.78 -27.20
CA GLY A 311 -15.02 1.87 -28.19
C GLY A 311 -14.02 0.87 -27.61
N GLN A 312 -13.84 0.81 -26.28
CA GLN A 312 -12.91 -0.11 -25.63
C GLN A 312 -13.64 -1.14 -24.77
N SER A 313 -13.70 -2.40 -25.22
CA SER A 313 -14.15 -3.50 -24.37
C SER A 313 -13.19 -3.67 -23.19
N GLN A 314 -13.71 -3.60 -21.97
CA GLN A 314 -12.92 -3.68 -20.75
C GLN A 314 -12.71 -5.13 -20.32
N ALA A 315 -11.51 -5.42 -19.81
CA ALA A 315 -11.24 -6.68 -19.14
C ALA A 315 -11.82 -6.69 -17.72
N ASP A 316 -12.28 -7.86 -17.29
CA ASP A 316 -12.83 -8.07 -15.96
C ASP A 316 -11.87 -7.61 -14.86
N VAL A 317 -12.43 -6.92 -13.86
CA VAL A 317 -11.69 -6.51 -12.67
C VAL A 317 -11.82 -7.61 -11.62
N ALA A 318 -10.69 -8.17 -11.21
CA ALA A 318 -10.68 -9.15 -10.12
C ALA A 318 -11.09 -8.49 -8.78
N PRO A 319 -11.95 -9.14 -7.95
CA PRO A 319 -12.51 -8.52 -6.74
C PRO A 319 -11.46 -8.00 -5.75
N TYR A 320 -10.34 -8.69 -5.57
CA TYR A 320 -9.27 -8.26 -4.67
C TYR A 320 -8.64 -6.90 -5.06
N LYS A 321 -8.81 -6.43 -6.30
CA LYS A 321 -8.33 -5.09 -6.72
C LYS A 321 -9.23 -3.96 -6.21
N LEU A 322 -10.41 -4.31 -5.70
CA LEU A 322 -11.39 -3.39 -5.15
C LEU A 322 -11.17 -3.15 -3.64
N ALA A 323 -10.08 -3.65 -3.07
CA ALA A 323 -9.76 -3.54 -1.64
C ALA A 323 -9.73 -2.10 -1.11
N TRP A 324 -9.57 -1.09 -1.98
CA TRP A 324 -9.67 0.34 -1.63
C TRP A 324 -11.05 0.71 -1.06
N LEU A 325 -12.11 -0.02 -1.45
CA LEU A 325 -13.47 0.20 -0.97
C LEU A 325 -13.57 0.06 0.55
N ILE A 326 -12.76 -0.82 1.15
CA ILE A 326 -12.79 -1.09 2.58
C ILE A 326 -12.43 0.18 3.37
N PRO A 327 -11.21 0.75 3.30
CA PRO A 327 -10.89 1.99 4.00
C PRO A 327 -11.69 3.19 3.49
N PHE A 328 -12.02 3.24 2.19
CA PHE A 328 -12.79 4.36 1.64
C PHE A 328 -14.19 4.45 2.25
N LEU A 329 -14.93 3.34 2.31
CA LEU A 329 -16.29 3.32 2.87
C LEU A 329 -16.32 3.48 4.39
N GLN A 330 -15.22 3.22 5.09
CA GLN A 330 -15.13 3.54 6.54
C GLN A 330 -15.17 5.04 6.79
N ARG A 331 -14.58 5.83 5.90
CA ARG A 331 -14.65 7.30 5.94
C ARG A 331 -15.91 7.84 5.29
N ASN A 332 -16.34 7.22 4.21
CA ASN A 332 -17.41 7.68 3.35
C ASN A 332 -18.55 6.64 3.27
N PRO A 333 -19.21 6.28 4.39
CA PRO A 333 -20.19 5.19 4.41
C PRO A 333 -21.42 5.46 3.52
N GLY A 334 -21.74 6.73 3.26
CA GLY A 334 -22.84 7.16 2.40
C GLY A 334 -22.48 7.29 0.90
N HIS A 335 -21.27 6.95 0.49
CA HIS A 335 -20.85 7.14 -0.90
C HIS A 335 -21.48 6.10 -1.83
N ALA A 336 -22.57 6.48 -2.49
CA ALA A 336 -23.49 5.58 -3.19
C ALA A 336 -22.83 4.62 -4.19
N LEU A 337 -22.00 5.11 -5.11
CA LEU A 337 -21.39 4.26 -6.15
C LEU A 337 -20.36 3.27 -5.60
N ALA A 338 -19.56 3.71 -4.63
CA ALA A 338 -18.61 2.83 -3.93
C ALA A 338 -19.36 1.75 -3.12
N ARG A 339 -20.46 2.11 -2.46
CA ARG A 339 -21.32 1.15 -1.76
C ARG A 339 -21.92 0.12 -2.73
N GLN A 340 -22.48 0.59 -3.85
CA GLN A 340 -23.04 -0.28 -4.88
C GLN A 340 -22.00 -1.25 -5.46
N LEU A 341 -20.77 -0.78 -5.71
CA LEU A 341 -19.67 -1.63 -6.19
C LEU A 341 -19.23 -2.65 -5.12
N TYR A 342 -19.20 -2.25 -3.85
CA TYR A 342 -18.90 -3.18 -2.76
C TYR A 342 -19.98 -4.27 -2.65
N ASP A 343 -21.25 -3.89 -2.80
CA ASP A 343 -22.40 -4.81 -2.73
C ASP A 343 -22.49 -5.73 -3.94
N SER A 344 -22.10 -5.29 -5.14
CA SER A 344 -22.09 -6.16 -6.33
C SER A 344 -21.10 -7.32 -6.21
N GLU A 345 -20.17 -7.23 -5.27
CA GLU A 345 -19.17 -8.26 -4.97
C GLU A 345 -19.45 -8.97 -3.64
N ASP A 346 -20.67 -8.83 -3.09
CA ASP A 346 -21.06 -9.37 -1.77
C ASP A 346 -20.12 -8.95 -0.61
N GLY A 347 -19.36 -7.87 -0.80
CA GLY A 347 -18.32 -7.41 0.12
C GLY A 347 -17.02 -8.23 0.11
N ASP A 348 -16.82 -9.11 -0.86
CA ASP A 348 -15.64 -9.97 -1.04
C ASP A 348 -14.55 -9.30 -1.90
N VAL A 349 -14.14 -8.11 -1.47
CA VAL A 349 -13.18 -7.24 -2.18
C VAL A 349 -11.76 -7.25 -1.60
N ASP A 350 -11.48 -8.16 -0.67
CA ASP A 350 -10.28 -8.15 0.18
C ASP A 350 -9.14 -9.06 -0.35
N ASN A 351 -8.11 -9.28 0.48
CA ASN A 351 -7.00 -10.22 0.27
C ASN A 351 -6.02 -9.77 -0.83
N TYR A 352 -5.74 -8.47 -0.90
CA TYR A 352 -4.78 -7.94 -1.84
C TYR A 352 -3.33 -8.01 -1.32
N SER A 353 -2.47 -8.78 -1.99
CA SER A 353 -1.15 -9.11 -1.46
C SER A 353 -0.24 -7.90 -1.22
N GLN A 354 -0.34 -6.85 -2.04
CA GLN A 354 0.47 -5.64 -1.89
C GLN A 354 0.07 -4.78 -0.68
N LEU A 355 -1.04 -5.12 0.00
CA LEU A 355 -1.47 -4.52 1.27
C LEU A 355 -1.06 -5.36 2.48
N GLY A 356 -0.43 -6.52 2.25
CA GLY A 356 -0.13 -7.50 3.29
C GLY A 356 -1.19 -8.60 3.45
N GLY A 357 -2.17 -8.68 2.55
CA GLY A 357 -3.22 -9.69 2.56
C GLY A 357 -4.58 -9.11 2.95
N PRO A 358 -5.42 -9.87 3.69
CA PRO A 358 -6.74 -9.41 4.11
C PRO A 358 -6.66 -8.23 5.09
N ILE A 359 -7.29 -7.11 4.75
CA ILE A 359 -7.38 -5.91 5.58
C ILE A 359 -8.76 -5.72 6.20
N LYS A 360 -9.82 -6.39 5.69
CA LYS A 360 -11.20 -6.27 6.21
C LYS A 360 -11.29 -6.52 7.73
N PRO A 361 -10.58 -7.49 8.34
CA PRO A 361 -10.61 -7.70 9.80
C PRO A 361 -10.09 -6.53 10.64
N PHE A 362 -9.38 -5.57 10.03
CA PHE A 362 -8.79 -4.41 10.70
C PHE A 362 -9.66 -3.16 10.61
N TYR A 363 -10.88 -3.31 10.08
CA TYR A 363 -11.88 -2.26 10.03
C TYR A 363 -13.19 -2.76 10.65
N PRO A 364 -13.98 -1.88 11.28
CA PRO A 364 -15.33 -2.21 11.71
C PRO A 364 -16.19 -2.77 10.56
N SER A 365 -17.20 -3.59 10.85
CA SER A 365 -18.18 -3.96 9.83
C SER A 365 -18.86 -2.72 9.26
N LEU A 366 -19.00 -2.65 7.94
CA LEU A 366 -19.71 -1.55 7.30
C LEU A 366 -21.22 -1.63 7.62
N PRO A 367 -21.91 -0.50 7.83
CA PRO A 367 -23.36 -0.52 8.03
C PRO A 367 -24.08 -1.24 6.88
N GLY A 368 -25.00 -2.15 7.21
CA GLY A 368 -25.79 -2.90 6.23
C GLY A 368 -25.07 -4.03 5.48
N SER A 369 -23.77 -4.27 5.70
CA SER A 369 -23.09 -5.44 5.13
C SER A 369 -23.45 -6.72 5.89
N ARG A 370 -23.62 -7.84 5.17
CA ARG A 370 -23.69 -9.17 5.79
C ARG A 370 -22.28 -9.55 6.27
N ASN A 371 -22.19 -10.12 7.48
CA ASN A 371 -20.92 -10.55 8.09
C ASN A 371 -20.34 -11.80 7.43
#